data_AF-A0A1I6Y0A0-F1
#
_entry.id   AF-A0A1I6Y0A0-F1
#
_cell.length_a   1.000
_cell.length_b   1.000
_cell.length_c   1.000
_cell.angle_alpha   90.00
_cell.angle_beta   90.00
_cell.angle_gamma   90.00
#
_symmetry.space_group_name_H-M   'P 1'
#
loop_
_entity.id
_entity.type
_entity.pdbx_description
1 polymer ?
#
loop_
_entity_poly.entity_id
_entity_poly.type
_entity_poly.pdbx_seq_one_letter_code
_entity_poly.pdbx_strand_id
1 'polypeptide(L)'
;MSAKTAVATVDNGFYAKLEHARFGLTTIGMTLQSCLSAVAVNYLLQLDNDRDLIPLILIAMITMASNAFIIAQMSMKLIFNTFVLSIISATAFLIYALLSV
;
A
#
# COMPACT_ATOMS: atom_id res chain seq x y z
N MET A 1 13.03 1.20 33.52
CA MET A 1 11.71 1.00 32.89
C MET A 1 11.95 0.52 31.46
N SER A 2 11.66 -0.77 31.22
CA SER A 2 11.54 -1.47 29.94
C SER A 2 12.69 -1.44 28.90
N ALA A 3 13.75 -2.20 29.17
CA ALA A 3 14.71 -2.68 28.17
C ALA A 3 14.49 -4.19 27.90
N LYS A 4 13.22 -4.61 27.83
CA LYS A 4 12.85 -6.02 27.64
C LYS A 4 12.58 -6.35 26.17
N THR A 5 13.51 -7.15 25.64
CA THR A 5 13.29 -8.31 24.76
C THR A 5 12.74 -8.09 23.35
N ALA A 6 13.57 -8.37 22.33
CA ALA A 6 13.35 -9.49 21.37
C ALA A 6 13.89 -9.27 19.94
N VAL A 7 14.83 -8.35 19.66
CA VAL A 7 15.60 -8.41 18.40
C VAL A 7 16.82 -9.33 18.58
N ALA A 8 16.54 -10.57 18.97
CA ALA A 8 17.50 -11.65 19.05
C ALA A 8 16.84 -12.90 18.45
N THR A 9 16.58 -12.85 17.15
CA THR A 9 16.53 -14.05 16.32
C THR A 9 17.15 -13.67 14.98
N VAL A 10 18.37 -14.16 14.76
CA VAL A 10 18.86 -14.43 13.40
C VAL A 10 17.96 -15.54 12.87
N ASP A 11 16.75 -15.18 12.49
CA ASP A 11 15.87 -16.04 11.73
C ASP A 11 16.35 -15.93 10.28
N ASN A 12 16.76 -17.03 9.66
CA ASN A 12 17.09 -17.07 8.23
C ASN A 12 15.84 -16.85 7.35
N GLY A 13 14.75 -16.34 7.90
CA GLY A 13 13.49 -16.09 7.25
C GLY A 13 13.44 -14.78 6.49
N PHE A 14 12.53 -14.78 5.52
CA PHE A 14 12.25 -13.69 4.59
C PHE A 14 12.11 -12.31 5.25
N TYR A 15 11.51 -12.24 6.44
CA TYR A 15 11.30 -10.97 7.15
C TYR A 15 12.58 -10.32 7.69
N ALA A 16 13.58 -11.10 8.12
CA ALA A 16 14.85 -10.54 8.59
C ALA A 16 15.66 -9.92 7.44
N LYS A 17 15.63 -10.55 6.25
CA LYS A 17 16.22 -9.98 5.03
C LYS A 17 15.46 -8.74 4.55
N LEU A 18 14.13 -8.75 4.64
CA LEU A 18 13.29 -7.60 4.34
C LEU A 18 13.58 -6.40 5.26
N GLU A 19 13.83 -6.65 6.55
CA GLU A 19 14.12 -5.59 7.52
C GLU A 19 15.50 -4.94 7.30
N HIS A 20 16.49 -5.73 6.85
CA HIS A 20 17.80 -5.21 6.46
C HIS A 20 17.73 -4.33 5.20
N ALA A 21 16.80 -4.61 4.29
CA ALA A 21 16.54 -3.83 3.08
C ALA A 21 15.36 -2.87 3.20
N ARG A 22 14.89 -2.56 4.43
CA ARG A 22 13.58 -1.91 4.63
C ARG A 22 13.45 -0.63 3.83
N PHE A 23 14.43 0.26 3.85
CA PHE A 23 14.29 1.58 3.22
C PHE A 23 14.19 1.44 1.70
N GLY A 24 15.09 0.68 1.08
CA GLY A 24 15.07 0.48 -0.37
C GLY A 24 13.79 -0.23 -0.84
N LEU A 25 13.42 -1.32 -0.18
CA LEU A 25 12.29 -2.15 -0.61
C LEU A 25 10.94 -1.47 -0.38
N THR A 26 10.83 -0.69 0.70
CA THR A 26 9.62 0.07 1.00
C THR A 26 9.47 1.26 0.05
N THR A 27 10.56 1.95 -0.32
CA THR A 27 10.52 3.02 -1.33
C THR A 27 10.11 2.48 -2.70
N ILE A 28 10.70 1.37 -3.15
CA ILE A 28 10.33 0.74 -4.42
C ILE A 28 8.86 0.32 -4.42
N GLY A 29 8.39 -0.30 -3.33
CA GLY A 29 6.98 -0.64 -3.15
C GLY A 29 6.08 0.59 -3.26
N MET A 30 6.35 1.62 -2.46
CA MET A 30 5.58 2.87 -2.44
C MET A 30 5.46 3.52 -3.83
N THR A 31 6.56 3.51 -4.60
CA THR A 31 6.56 4.03 -5.97
C THR A 31 5.62 3.20 -6.85
N LEU A 32 5.78 1.89 -6.90
CA LEU A 32 4.95 1.00 -7.73
C LEU A 32 3.45 1.10 -7.38
N GLN A 33 3.11 1.15 -6.09
CA GLN A 33 1.73 1.34 -5.64
C GLN A 33 1.17 2.68 -6.09
N SER A 34 1.95 3.76 -5.95
CA SER A 34 1.51 5.10 -6.33
C SER A 34 1.24 5.19 -7.85
N CYS A 35 2.09 4.55 -8.67
CA CYS A 35 1.89 4.46 -10.11
C CYS A 35 0.60 3.72 -10.48
N LEU A 36 0.35 2.57 -9.84
CA LEU A 36 -0.85 1.76 -10.05
C LEU A 36 -2.13 2.53 -9.68
N SER A 37 -2.15 3.18 -8.51
CA SER A 37 -3.28 4.02 -8.08
C SER A 37 -3.53 5.17 -9.06
N ALA A 38 -2.49 5.81 -9.59
CA ALA A 38 -2.64 6.91 -10.54
C ALA A 38 -3.32 6.48 -11.86
N VAL A 39 -2.98 5.29 -12.37
CA VAL A 39 -3.64 4.72 -13.55
C VAL A 39 -5.11 4.40 -13.25
N ALA A 40 -5.39 3.78 -12.10
CA ALA A 40 -6.76 3.47 -11.69
C ALA A 40 -7.63 4.73 -11.56
N VAL A 41 -7.09 5.80 -10.96
CA VAL A 41 -7.75 7.11 -10.84
C VAL A 41 -8.05 7.73 -12.21
N ASN A 42 -7.12 7.64 -13.15
CA ASN A 42 -7.32 8.20 -14.49
C ASN A 42 -8.48 7.52 -15.23
N TYR A 43 -8.57 6.18 -15.15
CA TYR A 43 -9.72 5.45 -15.71
C TYR A 43 -11.04 5.81 -15.04
N LEU A 44 -11.03 5.96 -13.71
CA LEU A 44 -12.22 6.31 -12.94
C LEU A 44 -12.72 7.73 -13.26
N LEU A 45 -11.81 8.68 -13.50
CA LEU A 45 -12.14 10.06 -13.90
C LEU A 45 -12.71 10.19 -15.31
N GLN A 46 -12.48 9.21 -16.19
CA GLN A 46 -13.07 9.20 -17.53
C GLN A 46 -14.55 8.79 -17.51
N LEU A 47 -15.07 8.32 -16.37
CA LEU A 47 -16.45 7.92 -16.21
C LEU A 47 -17.28 9.14 -15.78
N ASP A 48 -18.22 9.56 -16.65
CA ASP A 48 -19.02 10.79 -16.51
C ASP A 48 -20.20 10.61 -15.52
N ASN A 49 -19.93 10.03 -14.34
CA ASN A 49 -20.96 9.74 -13.35
C ASN A 49 -20.49 10.16 -11.95
N ASP A 50 -21.26 11.02 -11.29
CA ASP A 50 -20.95 11.55 -9.94
C ASP A 50 -20.77 10.45 -8.88
N ARG A 51 -21.27 9.23 -9.14
CA ARG A 51 -21.11 8.07 -8.26
C ARG A 51 -19.67 7.55 -8.17
N ASP A 52 -18.82 7.91 -9.11
CA ASP A 52 -17.43 7.44 -9.18
C ASP A 52 -16.47 8.29 -8.32
N LEU A 53 -16.96 9.37 -7.72
CA LEU A 53 -16.21 10.20 -6.78
C LEU A 53 -15.95 9.49 -5.43
N ILE A 54 -16.88 8.63 -5.00
CA ILE A 54 -16.76 7.85 -3.74
C ILE A 54 -15.60 6.85 -3.81
N PRO A 55 -15.49 5.98 -4.83
CA PRO A 55 -14.35 5.07 -4.96
C PRO A 55 -13.02 5.83 -5.12
N LEU A 56 -13.04 7.01 -5.73
CA LEU A 56 -11.85 7.86 -5.88
C LEU A 56 -11.28 8.30 -4.52
N ILE A 57 -12.15 8.79 -3.63
CA ILE A 57 -11.77 9.22 -2.28
C ILE A 57 -11.25 8.04 -1.45
N LEU A 58 -11.88 6.86 -1.57
CA LEU A 58 -11.43 5.66 -0.87
C LEU A 58 -10.04 5.19 -1.31
N ILE A 59 -9.78 5.17 -2.62
CA ILE A 59 -8.45 4.82 -3.16
C ILE A 59 -7.37 5.77 -2.64
N ALA A 60 -7.67 7.08 -2.62
CA ALA A 60 -6.74 8.10 -2.17
C ALA A 60 -6.44 7.96 -0.67
N MET A 61 -7.47 7.73 0.14
CA MET A 61 -7.35 7.49 1.59
C MET A 61 -6.52 6.24 1.90
N ILE A 62 -6.78 5.12 1.22
CA ILE A 62 -6.02 3.88 1.41
C ILE A 62 -4.56 4.06 0.98
N THR A 63 -4.34 4.73 -0.16
CA THR A 63 -2.99 5.01 -0.67
C THR A 63 -2.18 5.88 0.30
N MET A 64 -2.79 6.95 0.83
CA MET A 64 -2.16 7.82 1.82
C MET A 64 -1.95 7.12 3.17
N ALA A 65 -2.85 6.23 3.59
CA ALA A 65 -2.68 5.45 4.81
C ALA A 65 -1.48 4.49 4.70
N SER A 66 -1.34 3.78 3.57
CA SER A 66 -0.17 2.93 3.28
C SER A 66 1.13 3.76 3.35
N ASN A 67 1.12 4.95 2.74
CA ASN A 67 2.26 5.87 2.75
C ASN A 67 2.58 6.39 4.16
N ALA A 68 1.58 6.65 4.99
CA ALA A 68 1.76 7.08 6.38
C ALA A 68 2.38 5.99 7.26
N PHE A 69 2.00 4.72 7.06
CA PHE A 69 2.58 3.59 7.80
C PHE A 69 4.05 3.35 7.46
N ILE A 70 4.45 3.63 6.23
CA ILE A 70 5.85 3.59 5.78
C ILE A 70 6.68 4.67 6.50
N ILE A 71 6.15 5.90 6.57
CA ILE A 71 6.82 7.04 7.24
C ILE A 71 6.90 6.81 8.75
N ALA A 72 5.88 6.19 9.36
CA ALA A 72 5.86 5.82 10.77
C ALA A 72 6.84 4.71 11.14
N GLN A 73 7.61 4.17 10.18
CA GLN A 73 8.56 3.06 10.37
C GLN A 73 7.96 1.89 11.16
N MET A 74 6.69 1.59 10.89
CA MET A 74 6.00 0.47 11.51
C MET A 74 6.67 -0.86 11.16
N SER A 75 6.37 -1.90 11.93
CA SER A 75 6.93 -3.24 11.69
C SER A 75 6.74 -3.66 10.22
N MET A 76 7.76 -4.28 9.61
CA MET A 76 7.73 -4.66 8.19
C MET A 76 6.55 -5.59 7.85
N LYS A 77 6.06 -6.37 8.83
CA LYS A 77 4.85 -7.19 8.68
C LYS A 77 3.61 -6.33 8.39
N LEU A 78 3.44 -5.21 9.10
CA LEU A 78 2.32 -4.30 8.89
C LEU A 78 2.46 -3.56 7.58
N ILE A 79 3.65 -3.05 7.25
CA ILE A 79 3.93 -2.37 5.98
C ILE A 79 3.61 -3.27 4.79
N PHE A 80 4.06 -4.53 4.83
CA PHE A 80 3.79 -5.49 3.77
C PHE A 80 2.29 -5.81 3.65
N ASN A 81 1.61 -5.98 4.79
CA ASN A 81 0.17 -6.26 4.78
C ASN A 81 -0.65 -5.08 4.24
N THR A 82 -0.32 -3.84 4.63
CA THR A 82 -0.99 -2.63 4.13
C THR A 82 -0.69 -2.37 2.66
N PHE A 83 0.52 -2.69 2.20
CA PHE A 83 0.90 -2.62 0.80
C PHE A 83 0.09 -3.58 -0.07
N VAL A 84 -0.03 -4.85 0.34
CA VAL A 84 -0.84 -5.85 -0.36
C VAL A 84 -2.31 -5.44 -0.36
N LEU A 85 -2.84 -4.97 0.78
CA LEU A 85 -4.20 -4.42 0.88
C LEU A 85 -4.43 -3.27 -0.10
N SER A 86 -3.46 -2.36 -0.23
CA SER A 86 -3.57 -1.23 -1.17
C SER A 86 -3.54 -1.68 -2.63
N ILE A 87 -2.76 -2.71 -2.99
CA ILE A 87 -2.76 -3.25 -4.36
C ILE A 87 -4.08 -3.95 -4.66
N ILE A 88 -4.58 -4.76 -3.72
CA ILE A 88 -5.85 -5.48 -3.89
C ILE A 88 -6.99 -4.47 -4.02
N SER A 89 -7.05 -3.45 -3.17
CA SER A 89 -8.09 -2.42 -3.25
C SER A 89 -7.98 -1.63 -4.55
N ALA A 90 -6.78 -1.18 -4.94
CA ALA A 90 -6.57 -0.47 -6.21
C ALA A 90 -7.00 -1.32 -7.41
N THR A 91 -6.67 -2.62 -7.41
CA THR A 91 -7.06 -3.55 -8.48
C THR A 91 -8.56 -3.81 -8.49
N ALA A 92 -9.20 -3.97 -7.34
CA ALA A 92 -10.64 -4.19 -7.24
C ALA A 92 -11.44 -2.98 -7.75
N PHE A 93 -11.01 -1.75 -7.39
CA PHE A 93 -11.63 -0.54 -7.90
C PHE A 93 -11.35 -0.31 -9.40
N LEU A 94 -10.17 -0.70 -9.90
CA LEU A 94 -9.88 -0.69 -11.34
C LEU A 94 -10.83 -1.65 -12.09
N ILE A 95 -11.00 -2.87 -11.60
CA ILE A 95 -11.93 -3.84 -12.21
C ILE A 95 -13.37 -3.32 -12.18
N TYR A 96 -13.79 -2.70 -11.07
CA TYR A 96 -15.11 -2.07 -10.98
C TYR A 96 -15.27 -0.96 -12.03
N ALA A 97 -14.30 -0.06 -12.13
CA ALA A 97 -14.29 1.02 -13.11
C ALA A 97 -14.31 0.50 -14.56
N LEU A 98 -13.57 -0.58 -14.84
CA LEU A 98 -13.49 -1.18 -16.17
C LEU A 98 -14.75 -1.99 -16.53
N LEU A 99 -15.48 -2.52 -15.55
CA LEU A 99 -16.77 -3.17 -15.76
C LEU A 99 -17.92 -2.16 -15.93
N SER A 100 -17.78 -0.95 -15.38
CA SER A 100 -18.80 0.11 -15.48
C SER A 100 -18.63 1.03 -16.71
N VAL A 101 -17.50 0.94 -17.41
CA VAL A 101 -17.28 1.49 -18.77
C VAL A 101 -18.00 0.64 -19.81
#